data_AF-Q5JF14-F1
#
_entry.id   AF-Q5JF14-F1
#
_cell.length_a   1.000
_cell.length_b   1.000
_cell.length_c   1.000
_cell.angle_alpha   90.00
_cell.angle_beta   90.00
_cell.angle_gamma   90.00
#
_symmetry.space_group_name_H-M   'P 1'
#
loop_
_entity.id
_entity.type
_entity.pdbx_description
1 polymer ?
#
loop_
_entity_poly.entity_id
_entity_poly.type
_entity_poly.pdbx_seq_one_letter_code
_entity_poly.pdbx_strand_id
1 'polypeptide(L)'
;MQPENPAESAEHFIRSGMFDEAHEFFKTLPEDTLNGELKWYVVKTVEHFAKTGDLEKALGVAYLLDGEGFEWAVYRAFWVYLWEDESAERAKKAFELHYFIPDPDNKAEILGRIAGVLGRKEPELARIALRLGIEWTRRIHKRTYRYDAFEWLYWKAEDLEDWESVRRICELLDEGGRRELVADVLDLKEGEPVPDCEEFIEIRKRMLEDLKNGDPLNDLIHAYKEHERELLRSRGVNPYLYKLKAVKTEEGVQFYAVRRPITLAILLFLLDKARRVLSKRSS
;
A
#
# COMPACT_ATOMS: atom_id res chain seq x y z
N MET A 1 -34.80 7.60 -33.28
CA MET A 1 -33.46 7.08 -32.93
C MET A 1 -33.66 6.17 -31.73
N GLN A 2 -33.17 4.92 -31.78
CA GLN A 2 -33.14 4.08 -30.59
C GLN A 2 -32.33 4.82 -29.52
N PRO A 3 -32.72 4.78 -28.23
CA PRO A 3 -31.81 5.26 -27.19
C PRO A 3 -30.56 4.40 -27.30
N GLU A 4 -29.44 5.02 -27.68
CA GLU A 4 -28.15 4.32 -27.70
C GLU A 4 -27.92 3.72 -26.31
N ASN A 5 -27.57 2.44 -26.27
CA ASN A 5 -27.22 1.77 -25.03
C ASN A 5 -26.04 2.52 -24.40
N PRO A 6 -26.19 3.14 -23.21
CA PRO A 6 -25.15 3.98 -22.63
C PRO A 6 -23.80 3.25 -22.47
N ALA A 7 -23.82 1.94 -22.25
CA ALA A 7 -22.62 1.13 -22.16
C ALA A 7 -21.89 0.98 -23.51
N GLU A 8 -22.63 0.87 -24.61
CA GLU A 8 -22.04 0.80 -25.97
C GLU A 8 -21.41 2.13 -26.34
N SER A 9 -22.07 3.26 -26.04
CA SER A 9 -21.52 4.59 -26.28
C SER A 9 -20.27 4.84 -25.42
N ALA A 10 -20.30 4.49 -24.13
CA ALA A 10 -19.14 4.60 -23.24
C ALA A 10 -17.96 3.74 -23.71
N GLU A 11 -18.24 2.50 -24.13
CA GLU A 11 -17.22 1.61 -24.68
C GLU A 11 -16.63 2.16 -25.98
N HIS A 12 -17.46 2.70 -26.87
CA HIS A 12 -17.00 3.30 -28.11
C HIS A 12 -16.05 4.46 -27.85
N PHE A 13 -16.41 5.40 -26.96
CA PHE A 13 -15.54 6.53 -26.63
C PHE A 13 -14.19 6.06 -26.09
N ILE A 14 -14.19 5.13 -25.13
CA ILE A 14 -12.95 4.64 -24.50
C ILE A 14 -12.08 3.86 -25.48
N ARG A 15 -12.65 3.00 -26.34
CA ARG A 15 -11.88 2.27 -27.35
C ARG A 15 -11.29 3.19 -28.42
N SER A 16 -11.97 4.28 -28.74
CA SER A 16 -11.53 5.29 -29.69
C SER A 16 -10.55 6.30 -29.07
N GLY A 17 -10.28 6.23 -27.76
CA GLY A 17 -9.41 7.17 -27.05
C GLY A 17 -10.03 8.55 -26.81
N MET A 18 -11.34 8.67 -26.97
CA MET A 18 -12.14 9.90 -26.83
C MET A 18 -12.55 10.11 -25.36
N PHE A 19 -11.57 10.28 -24.47
CA PHE A 19 -11.81 10.34 -23.02
C PHE A 19 -12.46 11.66 -22.57
N ASP A 20 -12.26 12.74 -23.34
CA ASP A 20 -12.95 14.02 -23.10
C ASP A 20 -14.43 13.93 -23.42
N GLU A 21 -14.75 13.31 -24.56
CA GLU A 21 -16.12 13.05 -24.98
C GLU A 21 -16.80 12.04 -24.06
N ALA A 22 -16.07 11.02 -23.59
CA ALA A 22 -16.57 10.10 -22.56
C ALA A 22 -16.95 10.86 -21.28
N HIS A 23 -16.11 11.79 -20.82
CA HIS A 23 -16.39 12.59 -19.64
C HIS A 23 -17.63 13.48 -19.83
N GLU A 24 -17.73 14.21 -20.94
CA GLU A 24 -18.91 15.02 -21.24
C GLU A 24 -20.17 14.17 -21.38
N PHE A 25 -20.06 12.99 -21.97
CA PHE A 25 -21.16 12.02 -22.04
C PHE A 25 -21.63 11.59 -20.65
N PHE A 26 -20.71 11.20 -19.75
CA PHE A 26 -21.08 10.78 -18.40
C PHE A 26 -21.82 11.85 -17.60
N LYS A 27 -21.47 13.13 -17.77
CA LYS A 27 -22.18 14.26 -17.11
C LYS A 27 -23.66 14.36 -17.47
N THR A 28 -24.08 13.78 -18.59
CA THR A 28 -25.48 13.81 -19.04
C THR A 28 -26.32 12.66 -18.48
N LEU A 29 -25.69 11.68 -17.83
CA LEU A 29 -26.35 10.46 -17.39
C LEU A 29 -26.77 10.52 -15.92
N PRO A 30 -27.83 9.79 -15.54
CA PRO A 30 -28.23 9.66 -14.14
C PRO A 30 -27.18 8.95 -13.28
N GLU A 31 -27.12 9.33 -12.01
CA GLU A 31 -26.22 8.76 -10.99
C GLU A 31 -26.34 7.23 -10.87
N ASP A 32 -27.56 6.68 -10.91
CA ASP A 32 -27.79 5.23 -10.85
C ASP A 32 -27.14 4.47 -12.02
N THR A 33 -27.13 5.07 -13.21
CA THR A 33 -26.50 4.49 -14.40
C THR A 33 -24.98 4.52 -14.26
N LEU A 34 -24.44 5.62 -13.73
CA LEU A 34 -23.00 5.80 -13.50
C LEU A 34 -22.46 4.86 -12.42
N ASN A 35 -23.17 4.69 -11.32
CA ASN A 35 -22.76 3.81 -10.21
C ASN A 35 -23.10 2.33 -10.44
N GLY A 36 -23.97 2.04 -11.41
CA GLY A 36 -24.30 0.70 -11.89
C GLY A 36 -23.39 0.21 -13.01
N GLU A 37 -23.96 0.12 -14.22
CA GLU A 37 -23.31 -0.51 -15.37
C GLU A 37 -22.11 0.28 -15.92
N LEU A 38 -22.08 1.60 -15.73
CA LEU A 38 -21.03 2.44 -16.29
C LEU A 38 -19.83 2.68 -15.38
N LYS A 39 -19.88 2.24 -14.11
CA LYS A 39 -18.86 2.53 -13.11
C LYS A 39 -17.44 2.23 -13.60
N TRP A 40 -17.25 1.09 -14.26
CA TRP A 40 -15.94 0.70 -14.78
C TRP A 40 -15.42 1.61 -15.90
N TYR A 41 -16.31 2.16 -16.73
CA TYR A 41 -15.93 3.09 -17.80
C TYR A 41 -15.58 4.48 -17.24
N VAL A 42 -16.31 4.93 -16.22
CA VAL A 42 -15.97 6.15 -15.48
C VAL A 42 -14.59 6.01 -14.84
N VAL A 43 -14.33 4.91 -14.12
CA VAL A 43 -13.02 4.63 -13.51
C VAL A 43 -11.90 4.55 -14.56
N LYS A 44 -12.12 3.94 -15.73
CA LYS A 44 -11.11 3.95 -16.81
C LYS A 44 -10.77 5.35 -17.31
N THR A 45 -11.76 6.24 -17.34
CA THR A 45 -11.59 7.64 -17.75
C THR A 45 -10.83 8.44 -16.69
N VAL A 46 -11.11 8.19 -15.40
CA VAL A 46 -10.32 8.69 -14.27
C VAL A 46 -8.85 8.27 -14.40
N GLU A 47 -8.60 6.98 -14.60
CA GLU A 47 -7.24 6.46 -14.76
C GLU A 47 -6.52 7.08 -15.95
N HIS A 48 -7.21 7.32 -17.08
CA HIS A 48 -6.61 7.95 -18.24
C HIS A 48 -6.08 9.36 -17.92
N PHE A 49 -6.92 10.24 -17.35
CA PHE A 49 -6.49 11.60 -17.00
C PHE A 49 -5.38 11.60 -15.94
N ALA A 50 -5.44 10.66 -14.99
CA ALA A 50 -4.37 10.48 -14.02
C ALA A 50 -3.04 10.09 -14.68
N LYS A 51 -3.03 9.15 -15.64
CA LYS A 51 -1.79 8.76 -16.37
C LYS A 51 -1.19 9.94 -17.12
N THR A 52 -2.01 10.69 -17.82
CA THR A 52 -1.57 11.84 -18.62
C THR A 52 -1.14 13.04 -17.77
N GLY A 53 -1.31 12.98 -16.45
CA GLY A 53 -0.80 13.96 -15.50
C GLY A 53 -1.83 15.01 -15.06
N ASP A 54 -3.09 14.86 -15.46
CA ASP A 54 -4.18 15.76 -15.08
C ASP A 54 -4.99 15.17 -13.92
N LEU A 55 -4.40 15.22 -12.72
CA LEU A 55 -5.03 14.70 -11.50
C LEU A 55 -6.32 15.46 -11.14
N GLU A 56 -6.39 16.76 -11.41
CA GLU A 56 -7.58 17.56 -11.10
C GLU A 56 -8.77 17.14 -11.97
N LYS A 57 -8.54 16.91 -13.27
CA LYS A 57 -9.57 16.38 -14.16
C LYS A 57 -9.94 14.95 -13.83
N ALA A 58 -8.97 14.11 -13.46
CA ALA A 58 -9.24 12.75 -12.97
C ALA A 58 -10.18 12.77 -11.75
N LEU A 59 -9.94 13.68 -10.79
CA LEU A 59 -10.82 13.88 -9.64
C LEU A 59 -12.19 14.42 -10.06
N GLY A 60 -12.25 15.35 -11.02
CA GLY A 60 -13.49 15.85 -11.60
C GLY A 60 -14.37 14.75 -12.19
N VAL A 61 -13.77 13.76 -12.86
CA VAL A 61 -14.48 12.57 -13.36
C VAL A 61 -14.89 11.66 -12.20
N ALA A 62 -14.02 11.46 -11.19
CA ALA A 62 -14.33 10.62 -10.04
C ALA A 62 -15.57 11.13 -9.28
N TYR A 63 -15.77 12.44 -9.20
CA TYR A 63 -16.94 13.10 -8.60
C TYR A 63 -18.28 12.79 -9.27
N LEU A 64 -18.28 12.13 -10.43
CA LEU A 64 -19.52 11.63 -11.05
C LEU A 64 -20.05 10.36 -10.40
N LEU A 65 -19.24 9.69 -9.57
CA LEU A 65 -19.63 8.51 -8.81
C LEU A 65 -19.99 8.89 -7.37
N ASP A 66 -20.66 7.97 -6.68
CA ASP A 66 -21.05 8.09 -5.28
C ASP A 66 -20.49 6.93 -4.43
N GLY A 67 -20.63 7.07 -3.11
CA GLY A 67 -20.29 6.02 -2.13
C GLY A 67 -18.95 5.33 -2.42
N GLU A 68 -18.97 3.99 -2.38
CA GLU A 68 -17.78 3.16 -2.65
C GLU A 68 -17.20 3.36 -4.07
N GLY A 69 -18.03 3.76 -5.05
CA GLY A 69 -17.60 4.03 -6.41
C GLY A 69 -16.69 5.26 -6.49
N PHE A 70 -17.09 6.33 -5.80
CA PHE A 70 -16.28 7.54 -5.63
C PHE A 70 -14.97 7.24 -4.91
N GLU A 71 -15.02 6.57 -3.76
CA GLU A 71 -13.83 6.26 -2.96
C GLU A 71 -12.81 5.46 -3.77
N TRP A 72 -13.29 4.45 -4.50
CA TRP A 72 -12.46 3.65 -5.39
C TRP A 72 -11.87 4.47 -6.53
N ALA A 73 -12.67 5.27 -7.22
CA ALA A 73 -12.18 6.11 -8.33
C ALA A 73 -11.12 7.12 -7.88
N VAL A 74 -11.32 7.78 -6.74
CA VAL A 74 -10.32 8.70 -6.17
C VAL A 74 -9.02 7.96 -5.86
N TYR A 75 -9.09 6.81 -5.17
CA TYR A 75 -7.90 6.00 -4.91
C TYR A 75 -7.17 5.64 -6.21
N ARG A 76 -7.90 5.19 -7.24
CA ARG A 76 -7.33 4.86 -8.55
C ARG A 76 -6.68 6.06 -9.23
N ALA A 77 -7.27 7.25 -9.13
CA ALA A 77 -6.69 8.49 -9.66
C ALA A 77 -5.30 8.73 -9.05
N PHE A 78 -5.20 8.75 -7.72
CA PHE A 78 -3.94 9.00 -7.01
C PHE A 78 -2.92 7.88 -7.25
N TRP A 79 -3.35 6.63 -7.17
CA TRP A 79 -2.49 5.48 -7.38
C TRP A 79 -1.84 5.56 -8.76
N VAL A 80 -2.65 5.65 -9.82
CA VAL A 80 -2.14 5.66 -11.19
C VAL A 80 -1.29 6.90 -11.47
N TYR A 81 -1.70 8.07 -10.97
CA TYR A 81 -0.94 9.32 -11.13
C TYR A 81 0.49 9.22 -10.58
N LEU A 82 0.66 8.58 -9.40
CA LEU A 82 1.94 8.38 -8.72
C LEU A 82 2.76 7.18 -9.23
N TRP A 83 2.20 6.33 -10.09
CA TRP A 83 2.87 5.15 -10.64
C TRP A 83 3.33 5.33 -12.08
N GLU A 84 2.63 6.12 -12.88
CA GLU A 84 2.98 6.32 -14.30
C GLU A 84 4.32 7.07 -14.46
N ASP A 85 4.61 8.01 -13.56
CA ASP A 85 5.86 8.76 -13.52
C ASP A 85 6.17 9.13 -12.06
N GLU A 86 7.18 8.48 -11.49
CA GLU A 86 7.63 8.71 -10.11
C GLU A 86 8.42 10.03 -10.00
N SER A 87 7.79 11.14 -10.37
CA SER A 87 8.36 12.48 -10.30
C SER A 87 7.99 13.22 -9.01
N ALA A 88 8.93 14.03 -8.51
CA ALA A 88 8.74 14.82 -7.30
C ALA A 88 7.64 15.88 -7.50
N GLU A 89 7.50 16.40 -8.71
CA GLU A 89 6.46 17.34 -9.13
C GLU A 89 5.06 16.72 -8.98
N ARG A 90 4.87 15.50 -9.50
CA ARG A 90 3.62 14.76 -9.31
C ARG A 90 3.37 14.45 -7.84
N ALA A 91 4.38 14.00 -7.10
CA ALA A 91 4.21 13.73 -5.67
C ALA A 91 3.83 15.00 -4.87
N LYS A 92 4.40 16.16 -5.19
CA LYS A 92 3.99 17.46 -4.60
C LYS A 92 2.53 17.79 -4.92
N LYS A 93 2.12 17.66 -6.18
CA LYS A 93 0.74 17.93 -6.59
C LYS A 93 -0.24 16.96 -5.93
N ALA A 94 0.09 15.68 -5.85
CA ALA A 94 -0.69 14.69 -5.13
C ALA A 94 -0.74 15.01 -3.63
N PHE A 95 0.36 15.50 -3.04
CA PHE A 95 0.38 15.96 -1.66
C PHE A 95 -0.55 17.15 -1.44
N GLU A 96 -0.58 18.12 -2.35
CA GLU A 96 -1.54 19.24 -2.26
C GLU A 96 -2.99 18.75 -2.26
N LEU A 97 -3.30 17.76 -3.10
CA LEU A 97 -4.66 17.27 -3.32
C LEU A 97 -5.08 16.11 -2.41
N HIS A 98 -4.19 15.55 -1.58
CA HIS A 98 -4.44 14.33 -0.80
C HIS A 98 -5.69 14.41 0.11
N TYR A 99 -6.14 15.63 0.45
CA TYR A 99 -7.33 15.84 1.26
C TYR A 99 -8.60 15.29 0.60
N PHE A 100 -8.62 15.14 -0.73
CA PHE A 100 -9.72 14.54 -1.48
C PHE A 100 -9.92 13.04 -1.25
N ILE A 101 -8.92 12.35 -0.70
CA ILE A 101 -9.04 10.91 -0.38
C ILE A 101 -9.86 10.77 0.90
N PRO A 102 -11.06 10.14 0.84
CA PRO A 102 -11.95 10.05 1.99
C PRO A 102 -11.59 8.88 2.91
N ASP A 103 -11.29 7.71 2.33
CA ASP A 103 -11.03 6.49 3.07
C ASP A 103 -9.65 6.54 3.76
N PRO A 104 -9.57 6.30 5.08
CA PRO A 104 -8.31 6.36 5.82
C PRO A 104 -7.24 5.36 5.37
N ASP A 105 -7.63 4.18 4.90
CA ASP A 105 -6.70 3.13 4.47
C ASP A 105 -5.99 3.57 3.18
N ASN A 106 -6.79 3.90 2.16
CA ASN A 106 -6.34 4.47 0.90
C ASN A 106 -5.50 5.73 1.12
N LYS A 107 -5.88 6.58 2.07
CA LYS A 107 -5.15 7.83 2.36
C LYS A 107 -3.79 7.60 3.00
N ALA A 108 -3.70 6.68 3.96
CA ALA A 108 -2.43 6.30 4.55
C ALA A 108 -1.49 5.69 3.49
N GLU A 109 -2.02 4.82 2.63
CA GLU A 109 -1.27 4.24 1.51
C GLU A 109 -0.80 5.33 0.53
N ILE A 110 -1.66 6.23 0.06
CA ILE A 110 -1.21 7.29 -0.86
C ILE A 110 -0.18 8.22 -0.22
N LEU A 111 -0.34 8.57 1.07
CA LEU A 111 0.60 9.46 1.76
C LEU A 111 2.00 8.87 1.93
N GLY A 112 2.14 7.58 2.26
CA GLY A 112 3.47 6.98 2.29
C GLY A 112 4.07 6.81 0.89
N ARG A 113 3.25 6.81 -0.17
CA ARG A 113 3.71 6.64 -1.56
C ARG A 113 4.26 7.97 -2.03
N ILE A 114 3.54 9.05 -1.72
CA ILE A 114 4.04 10.42 -1.83
C ILE A 114 5.37 10.55 -1.07
N ALA A 115 5.45 10.11 0.18
CA ALA A 115 6.70 10.15 0.96
C ALA A 115 7.84 9.40 0.28
N GLY A 116 7.58 8.21 -0.26
CA GLY A 116 8.55 7.42 -1.02
C GLY A 116 9.05 8.10 -2.30
N VAL A 117 8.14 8.68 -3.10
CA VAL A 117 8.50 9.36 -4.35
C VAL A 117 9.24 10.67 -4.09
N LEU A 118 8.83 11.44 -3.08
CA LEU A 118 9.55 12.65 -2.64
C LEU A 118 10.96 12.30 -2.14
N GLY A 119 11.06 11.21 -1.37
CA GLY A 119 12.32 10.58 -0.99
C GLY A 119 13.36 11.58 -0.46
N ARG A 120 14.61 11.43 -0.92
CA ARG A 120 15.72 12.34 -0.59
C ARG A 120 15.73 13.63 -1.42
N LYS A 121 14.90 13.75 -2.46
CA LYS A 121 14.82 14.97 -3.29
C LYS A 121 14.09 16.09 -2.54
N GLU A 122 13.09 15.71 -1.74
CA GLU A 122 12.24 16.63 -0.97
C GLU A 122 12.01 16.08 0.45
N PRO A 123 13.08 15.93 1.27
CA PRO A 123 13.04 15.14 2.49
C PRO A 123 12.09 15.70 3.56
N GLU A 124 11.99 17.02 3.68
CA GLU A 124 11.07 17.63 4.64
C GLU A 124 9.61 17.36 4.29
N LEU A 125 9.25 17.50 3.00
CA LEU A 125 7.89 17.21 2.55
C LEU A 125 7.58 15.71 2.64
N ALA A 126 8.56 14.85 2.35
CA ALA A 126 8.44 13.41 2.53
C ALA A 126 8.14 13.04 3.99
N ARG A 127 8.85 13.63 4.96
CA ARG A 127 8.59 13.44 6.39
C ARG A 127 7.22 13.95 6.82
N ILE A 128 6.78 15.09 6.30
CA ILE A 128 5.43 15.61 6.57
C ILE A 128 4.37 14.63 6.05
N ALA A 129 4.51 14.14 4.81
CA ALA A 129 3.60 13.16 4.23
C ALA A 129 3.56 11.87 5.05
N LEU A 130 4.73 11.37 5.47
CA LEU A 130 4.86 10.21 6.32
C LEU A 130 4.14 10.38 7.68
N ARG A 131 4.36 11.50 8.37
CA ARG A 131 3.69 11.83 9.65
C ARG A 131 2.17 11.90 9.51
N LEU A 132 1.69 12.49 8.41
CA LEU A 132 0.26 12.50 8.11
C LEU A 132 -0.27 11.08 7.83
N GLY A 133 0.48 10.26 7.10
CA GLY A 133 0.16 8.85 6.87
C GLY A 133 -0.04 8.11 8.19
N ILE A 134 0.91 8.25 9.12
CA ILE A 134 0.85 7.65 10.46
C ILE A 134 -0.43 8.08 11.21
N GLU A 135 -0.79 9.36 11.15
CA GLU A 135 -2.01 9.86 11.81
C GLU A 135 -3.30 9.31 11.18
N TRP A 136 -3.32 9.13 9.86
CA TRP A 136 -4.47 8.53 9.19
C TRP A 136 -4.57 7.02 9.43
N THR A 137 -3.44 6.31 9.52
CA THR A 137 -3.42 4.88 9.87
C THR A 137 -4.12 4.61 11.20
N ARG A 138 -4.00 5.50 12.19
CA ARG A 138 -4.70 5.38 13.49
C ARG A 138 -6.22 5.30 13.35
N ARG A 139 -6.77 5.83 12.26
CA ARG A 139 -8.22 5.86 11.97
C ARG A 139 -8.72 4.60 11.27
N ILE A 140 -7.84 3.72 10.78
CA ILE A 140 -8.21 2.46 10.15
C ILE A 140 -8.78 1.51 11.20
N HIS A 141 -10.06 1.14 11.11
CA HIS A 141 -10.72 0.34 12.15
C HIS A 141 -10.29 -1.14 12.17
N LYS A 142 -9.99 -1.72 11.01
CA LYS A 142 -9.58 -3.13 10.90
C LYS A 142 -8.13 -3.28 11.37
N ARG A 143 -7.92 -4.05 12.44
CA ARG A 143 -6.60 -4.25 13.06
C ARG A 143 -5.53 -4.72 12.06
N THR A 144 -5.87 -5.69 11.20
CA THR A 144 -4.93 -6.22 10.21
C THR A 144 -4.49 -5.16 9.21
N TYR A 145 -5.43 -4.40 8.65
CA TYR A 145 -5.10 -3.34 7.67
C TYR A 145 -4.33 -2.20 8.33
N ARG A 146 -4.67 -1.87 9.58
CA ARG A 146 -3.90 -0.90 10.36
C ARG A 146 -2.45 -1.34 10.56
N TYR A 147 -2.23 -2.62 10.89
CA TYR A 147 -0.90 -3.18 11.03
C TYR A 147 -0.13 -3.12 9.69
N ASP A 148 -0.73 -3.61 8.61
CA ASP A 148 -0.12 -3.62 7.27
C ASP A 148 0.27 -2.19 6.84
N ALA A 149 -0.58 -1.19 7.11
CA ALA A 149 -0.28 0.21 6.83
C ALA A 149 0.86 0.76 7.69
N PHE A 150 0.92 0.43 8.99
CA PHE A 150 2.03 0.82 9.85
C PHE A 150 3.35 0.14 9.45
N GLU A 151 3.33 -1.15 9.11
CA GLU A 151 4.50 -1.88 8.61
C GLU A 151 5.04 -1.20 7.35
N TRP A 152 4.17 -0.82 6.42
CA TRP A 152 4.59 -0.17 5.20
C TRP A 152 5.15 1.25 5.43
N LEU A 153 4.52 2.05 6.29
CA LEU A 153 5.03 3.36 6.69
C LEU A 153 6.36 3.25 7.47
N TYR A 154 6.56 2.17 8.23
CA TYR A 154 7.82 1.91 8.94
C TYR A 154 8.99 1.82 7.95
N TRP A 155 8.84 1.04 6.88
CA TRP A 155 9.89 0.91 5.87
C TRP A 155 10.20 2.24 5.20
N LYS A 156 9.18 3.06 4.92
CA LYS A 156 9.38 4.40 4.35
C LYS A 156 10.04 5.38 5.33
N ALA A 157 9.71 5.29 6.62
CA ALA A 157 10.39 6.05 7.67
C ALA A 157 11.88 5.69 7.75
N GLU A 158 12.19 4.39 7.68
CA GLU A 158 13.55 3.89 7.71
C GLU A 158 14.36 4.32 6.47
N ASP A 159 13.78 4.22 5.26
CA ASP A 159 14.40 4.68 4.01
C ASP A 159 14.83 6.17 4.06
N LEU A 160 14.04 6.98 4.77
CA LEU A 160 14.25 8.41 4.98
C LEU A 160 15.12 8.74 6.21
N GLU A 161 15.54 7.72 6.97
CA GLU A 161 16.21 7.84 8.27
C GLU A 161 15.44 8.74 9.25
N ASP A 162 14.10 8.77 9.15
CA ASP A 162 13.21 9.48 10.06
C ASP A 162 12.91 8.61 11.29
N TRP A 163 13.92 8.51 12.16
CA TRP A 163 13.87 7.71 13.39
C TRP A 163 12.79 8.17 14.37
N GLU A 164 12.34 9.42 14.30
CA GLU A 164 11.21 9.90 15.09
C GLU A 164 9.90 9.24 14.63
N SER A 165 9.68 9.17 13.31
CA SER A 165 8.54 8.46 12.75
C SER A 165 8.61 6.95 13.01
N VAL A 166 9.79 6.34 12.92
CA VAL A 166 10.00 4.92 13.29
C VAL A 166 9.58 4.66 14.75
N ARG A 167 10.05 5.51 15.68
CA ARG A 167 9.66 5.44 17.09
C ARG A 167 8.16 5.52 17.27
N ARG A 168 7.54 6.55 16.68
CA ARG A 168 6.11 6.77 16.79
C ARG A 168 5.30 5.59 16.28
N ILE A 169 5.71 4.96 15.18
CA ILE A 169 5.04 3.76 14.65
C ILE A 169 5.15 2.61 15.66
N CYS A 170 6.34 2.35 16.20
CA CYS A 170 6.55 1.30 17.19
C CYS A 170 5.68 1.49 18.44
N GLU A 171 5.55 2.73 18.92
CA GLU A 171 4.74 3.08 20.09
C GLU A 171 3.23 3.00 19.84
N LEU A 172 2.78 3.24 18.59
CA LEU A 172 1.37 3.20 18.21
C LEU A 172 0.85 1.78 17.95
N LEU A 173 1.75 0.82 17.71
CA LEU A 173 1.40 -0.58 17.58
C LEU A 173 1.00 -1.17 18.94
N ASP A 174 -0.02 -2.04 18.93
CA ASP A 174 -0.33 -2.86 20.11
C ASP A 174 0.81 -3.86 20.38
N GLU A 175 0.83 -4.50 21.56
CA GLU A 175 1.90 -5.43 21.94
C GLU A 175 2.12 -6.55 20.89
N GLY A 176 1.04 -7.05 20.29
CA GLY A 176 1.10 -8.08 19.26
C GLY A 176 1.72 -7.56 17.96
N GLY A 177 1.24 -6.41 17.47
CA GLY A 177 1.79 -5.78 16.27
C GLY A 177 3.23 -5.32 16.45
N ARG A 178 3.60 -4.79 17.62
CA ARG A 178 4.99 -4.42 17.91
C ARG A 178 5.88 -5.66 17.91
N ARG A 179 5.47 -6.74 18.58
CA ARG A 179 6.22 -7.99 18.57
C ARG A 179 6.39 -8.52 17.15
N GLU A 180 5.34 -8.43 16.33
CA GLU A 180 5.38 -8.87 14.93
C GLU A 180 6.36 -8.03 14.11
N LEU A 181 6.25 -6.70 14.17
CA LEU A 181 7.16 -5.79 13.47
C LEU A 181 8.62 -6.02 13.89
N VAL A 182 8.88 -6.06 15.19
CA VAL A 182 10.25 -6.22 15.72
C VAL A 182 10.83 -7.58 15.36
N ALA A 183 10.06 -8.66 15.49
CA ALA A 183 10.51 -9.99 15.08
C ALA A 183 10.79 -10.05 13.57
N ASP A 184 9.97 -9.37 12.76
CA ASP A 184 10.13 -9.33 11.32
C ASP A 184 11.34 -8.53 10.87
N VAL A 185 11.64 -7.40 11.53
CA VAL A 185 12.76 -6.51 11.21
C VAL A 185 14.09 -7.07 11.72
N LEU A 186 14.12 -7.55 12.97
CA LEU A 186 15.33 -8.08 13.61
C LEU A 186 15.55 -9.58 13.36
N ASP A 187 14.65 -10.24 12.64
CA ASP A 187 14.68 -11.68 12.36
C ASP A 187 14.73 -12.55 13.63
N LEU A 188 13.97 -12.15 14.65
CA LEU A 188 13.94 -12.85 15.94
C LEU A 188 13.31 -14.24 15.81
N LYS A 189 13.87 -15.21 16.53
CA LYS A 189 13.30 -16.56 16.64
C LYS A 189 12.18 -16.59 17.68
N GLU A 190 11.32 -17.59 17.56
CA GLU A 190 10.24 -17.81 18.52
C GLU A 190 10.80 -18.01 19.94
N GLY A 191 10.28 -17.23 20.89
CA GLY A 191 10.73 -17.23 22.29
C GLY A 191 11.86 -16.26 22.62
N GLU A 192 12.47 -15.61 21.63
CA GLU A 192 13.45 -14.55 21.90
C GLU A 192 12.76 -13.32 22.54
N PRO A 193 13.46 -12.64 23.47
CA PRO A 193 12.93 -11.43 24.09
C PRO A 193 12.75 -10.36 23.01
N VAL A 194 11.60 -9.70 23.04
CA VAL A 194 11.30 -8.59 22.13
C VAL A 194 11.80 -7.31 22.81
N PRO A 195 12.75 -6.59 22.20
CA PRO A 195 13.22 -5.32 22.73
C PRO A 195 12.07 -4.31 22.83
N ASP A 196 12.21 -3.32 23.73
CA ASP A 196 11.33 -2.16 23.71
C ASP A 196 11.60 -1.28 22.47
N CYS A 197 10.78 -0.24 22.27
CA CYS A 197 10.89 0.58 21.06
C CYS A 197 12.22 1.33 20.94
N GLU A 198 12.82 1.79 22.04
CA GLU A 198 14.11 2.48 21.99
C GLU A 198 15.24 1.50 21.71
N GLU A 199 15.25 0.36 22.41
CA GLU A 199 16.23 -0.70 22.19
C GLU A 199 16.14 -1.24 20.75
N PHE A 200 14.94 -1.46 20.24
CA PHE A 200 14.69 -1.85 18.85
C PHE A 200 15.32 -0.87 17.86
N ILE A 201 15.09 0.44 18.04
CA ILE A 201 15.62 1.48 17.15
C ILE A 201 17.16 1.50 17.19
N GLU A 202 17.75 1.43 18.37
CA GLU A 202 19.22 1.46 18.51
C GLU A 202 19.89 0.18 17.98
N ILE A 203 19.24 -0.98 18.10
CA ILE A 203 19.66 -2.20 17.39
C ILE A 203 19.58 -1.97 15.88
N ARG A 204 18.45 -1.45 15.38
CA ARG A 204 18.24 -1.27 13.93
C ARG A 204 19.20 -0.26 13.31
N LYS A 205 19.46 0.87 13.98
CA LYS A 205 20.45 1.87 13.55
C LYS A 205 21.84 1.26 13.39
N ARG A 206 22.31 0.52 14.41
CA ARG A 206 23.60 -0.18 14.35
C ARG A 206 23.64 -1.19 13.21
N MET A 207 22.58 -1.97 13.02
CA MET A 207 22.49 -2.87 11.87
C MET A 207 22.59 -2.11 10.55
N LEU A 208 21.89 -0.98 10.37
CA LEU A 208 21.98 -0.19 9.15
C LEU A 208 23.37 0.44 8.95
N GLU A 209 24.02 0.89 10.02
CA GLU A 209 25.40 1.40 9.98
C GLU A 209 26.36 0.28 9.55
N ASP A 210 26.24 -0.91 10.13
CA ASP A 210 27.03 -2.08 9.74
C ASP A 210 26.76 -2.49 8.29
N LEU A 211 25.51 -2.41 7.83
CA LEU A 211 25.12 -2.66 6.44
C LEU A 211 25.72 -1.62 5.47
N LYS A 212 25.73 -0.33 5.83
CA LYS A 212 26.33 0.75 5.04
C LYS A 212 27.85 0.69 5.00
N ASN A 213 28.46 0.21 6.08
CA ASN A 213 29.92 0.17 6.26
C ASN A 213 30.55 -1.16 5.80
N GLY A 214 29.74 -2.19 5.50
CA GLY A 214 30.24 -3.51 5.19
C GLY A 214 29.40 -4.25 4.14
N ASP A 215 30.09 -4.80 3.15
CA ASP A 215 29.70 -5.97 2.35
C ASP A 215 28.68 -5.74 1.18
N PRO A 216 29.12 -5.84 -0.10
CA PRO A 216 28.28 -5.78 -1.30
C PRO A 216 27.09 -6.76 -1.32
N LEU A 217 27.14 -7.83 -0.52
CA LEU A 217 26.01 -8.74 -0.36
C LEU A 217 24.79 -8.07 0.30
N ASN A 218 24.96 -6.96 1.01
CA ASN A 218 23.87 -6.19 1.58
C ASN A 218 23.08 -5.40 0.53
N ASP A 219 23.77 -4.84 -0.46
CA ASP A 219 23.12 -4.21 -1.62
C ASP A 219 22.28 -5.25 -2.38
N LEU A 220 22.81 -6.48 -2.51
CA LEU A 220 22.08 -7.61 -3.11
C LEU A 220 20.83 -7.98 -2.30
N ILE A 221 20.92 -8.06 -0.96
CA ILE A 221 19.75 -8.33 -0.10
C ILE A 221 18.69 -7.24 -0.27
N HIS A 222 19.11 -5.97 -0.28
CA HIS A 222 18.20 -4.83 -0.40
C HIS A 222 17.44 -4.86 -1.74
N ALA A 223 18.16 -5.04 -2.86
CA ALA A 223 17.55 -5.14 -4.18
C ALA A 223 16.54 -6.29 -4.27
N TYR A 224 16.83 -7.44 -3.65
CA TYR A 224 15.90 -8.58 -3.64
C TYR A 224 14.67 -8.36 -2.75
N LYS A 225 14.80 -7.61 -1.64
CA LYS A 225 13.65 -7.28 -0.80
C LYS A 225 12.73 -6.25 -1.46
N GLU A 226 13.28 -5.29 -2.20
CA GLU A 226 12.52 -4.31 -2.97
C GLU A 226 11.60 -4.97 -4.00
N HIS A 227 12.09 -6.04 -4.65
CA HIS A 227 11.33 -6.85 -5.60
C HIS A 227 10.71 -8.13 -4.99
N GLU A 228 10.51 -8.18 -3.67
CA GLU A 228 10.12 -9.41 -2.96
C GLU A 228 8.88 -10.08 -3.57
N ARG A 229 7.83 -9.30 -3.85
CA ARG A 229 6.55 -9.83 -4.35
C ARG A 229 6.69 -10.46 -5.73
N GLU A 230 7.49 -9.86 -6.60
CA GLU A 230 7.75 -10.34 -7.97
C GLU A 230 8.60 -11.61 -7.92
N LEU A 231 9.62 -11.62 -7.06
CA LEU A 231 10.48 -12.77 -6.84
C LEU A 231 9.71 -13.96 -6.24
N LEU A 232 8.83 -13.73 -5.26
CA LEU A 232 7.97 -14.79 -4.72
C LEU A 232 7.00 -15.34 -5.77
N ARG A 233 6.35 -14.45 -6.55
CA ARG A 233 5.44 -14.85 -7.64
C ARG A 233 6.15 -15.68 -8.72
N SER A 234 7.34 -15.25 -9.16
CA SER A 234 8.13 -15.98 -10.16
C SER A 234 8.56 -17.38 -9.69
N ARG A 235 8.68 -17.57 -8.37
CA ARG A 235 8.95 -18.87 -7.74
C ARG A 235 7.69 -19.68 -7.41
N GLY A 236 6.52 -19.24 -7.86
CA GLY A 236 5.24 -19.92 -7.61
C GLY A 236 4.77 -19.85 -6.15
N VAL A 237 5.33 -18.94 -5.36
CA VAL A 237 4.99 -18.75 -3.95
C VAL A 237 4.04 -17.57 -3.82
N ASN A 238 2.96 -17.73 -3.04
CA ASN A 238 2.02 -16.65 -2.80
C ASN A 238 2.67 -15.58 -1.90
N PRO A 239 2.91 -14.35 -2.40
CA PRO A 239 3.58 -13.29 -1.63
C PRO A 239 2.74 -12.77 -0.46
N TYR A 240 1.45 -13.09 -0.39
CA TYR A 240 0.60 -12.76 0.75
C TYR A 240 0.76 -13.74 1.91
N LEU A 241 1.25 -14.97 1.65
CA LEU A 241 1.43 -16.01 2.67
C LEU A 241 2.89 -16.20 3.06
N TYR A 242 3.82 -15.70 2.25
CA TYR A 242 5.26 -15.88 2.43
C TYR A 242 6.00 -14.56 2.24
N LYS A 243 7.17 -14.44 2.85
CA LYS A 243 8.14 -13.36 2.64
C LYS A 243 9.51 -13.95 2.29
N LEU A 244 10.35 -13.17 1.63
CA LEU A 244 11.73 -13.54 1.34
C LEU A 244 12.61 -13.24 2.56
N LYS A 245 13.17 -14.30 3.13
CA LYS A 245 14.19 -14.23 4.16
C LYS A 245 15.55 -14.45 3.53
N ALA A 246 16.40 -13.43 3.59
CA ALA A 246 17.80 -13.55 3.21
C ALA A 246 18.61 -14.09 4.39
N VAL A 247 19.43 -15.10 4.15
CA VAL A 247 20.39 -15.65 5.12
C VAL A 247 21.77 -15.56 4.48
N LYS A 248 22.69 -14.88 5.16
CA LYS A 248 24.09 -14.85 4.77
C LYS A 248 24.75 -16.18 5.11
N THR A 249 25.45 -16.77 4.15
CA THR A 249 26.27 -17.97 4.31
C THR A 249 27.71 -17.66 3.92
N GLU A 250 28.64 -18.57 4.21
CA GLU A 250 30.04 -18.44 3.77
C GLU A 250 30.18 -18.35 2.23
N GLU A 251 29.18 -18.81 1.48
CA GLU A 251 29.13 -18.81 0.01
C GLU A 251 28.40 -17.59 -0.60
N GLY A 252 27.82 -16.70 0.22
CA GLY A 252 27.07 -15.52 -0.24
C GLY A 252 25.74 -15.31 0.49
N VAL A 253 24.68 -15.01 -0.25
CA VAL A 253 23.32 -14.83 0.31
C VAL A 253 22.37 -15.84 -0.30
N GLN A 254 21.68 -16.56 0.57
CA GLN A 254 20.59 -17.45 0.18
C GLN A 254 19.24 -16.85 0.58
N PHE A 255 18.28 -16.89 -0.35
CA PHE A 255 16.95 -16.38 -0.12
C PHE A 255 15.92 -17.51 0.00
N TYR A 256 15.25 -17.55 1.15
CA TYR A 256 14.23 -18.53 1.49
C TYR A 256 12.86 -17.88 1.49
N ALA A 257 11.85 -18.57 0.94
CA ALA A 257 10.46 -18.18 1.16
C ALA A 257 10.01 -18.73 2.52
N VAL A 258 9.82 -17.84 3.50
CA VAL A 258 9.34 -18.21 4.83
C VAL A 258 7.90 -17.78 5.00
N ARG A 259 7.07 -18.59 5.67
CA ARG A 259 5.67 -18.24 5.91
C ARG A 259 5.61 -16.97 6.76
N ARG A 260 4.73 -16.03 6.38
CA ARG A 260 4.43 -14.87 7.23
C ARG A 260 3.76 -15.36 8.52
N PRO A 261 4.09 -14.80 9.70
CA PRO A 261 3.54 -15.22 11.00
C PRO A 261 1.99 -15.23 11.02
N ILE A 262 1.37 -14.25 10.35
CA ILE A 262 -0.08 -14.12 10.15
C ILE A 262 -0.72 -15.40 9.61
N THR A 263 0.00 -16.15 8.76
CA THR A 263 -0.52 -17.40 8.18
C THR A 263 -0.78 -18.45 9.24
N LEU A 264 0.04 -18.52 10.29
CA LEU A 264 -0.14 -19.47 11.39
C LEU A 264 -1.35 -19.08 12.24
N ALA A 265 -1.50 -17.80 12.57
CA ALA A 265 -2.65 -17.30 13.32
C ALA A 265 -3.96 -17.43 12.53
N ILE A 266 -3.96 -17.16 11.22
CA ILE A 266 -5.11 -17.38 10.33
C ILE A 266 -5.40 -18.88 10.19
N LEU A 267 -4.38 -19.74 10.04
CA LEU A 267 -4.58 -21.20 10.03
C LEU A 267 -5.19 -21.70 11.33
N LEU A 268 -4.70 -21.24 12.47
CA LEU A 268 -5.22 -21.60 13.79
C LEU A 268 -6.65 -21.09 13.97
N PHE A 269 -6.95 -19.86 13.53
CA PHE A 269 -8.31 -19.31 13.53
C PHE A 269 -9.27 -20.11 12.62
N LEU A 270 -8.82 -20.48 11.42
CA LEU A 270 -9.61 -21.30 10.49
C LEU A 270 -9.80 -22.73 11.01
N LEU A 271 -8.79 -23.31 11.65
CA LEU A 271 -8.87 -24.62 12.31
C LEU A 271 -9.83 -24.59 13.50
N ASP A 272 -9.81 -23.54 14.31
CA ASP A 272 -10.73 -23.36 15.43
C ASP A 272 -12.18 -23.15 14.94
N LYS A 273 -12.36 -22.34 13.88
CA LYS A 273 -13.67 -22.15 13.24
C LYS A 273 -14.19 -23.46 12.63
N ALA A 274 -13.34 -24.24 11.97
CA ALA A 274 -13.69 -25.56 11.43
C ALA A 274 -14.08 -26.53 12.55
N ARG A 275 -13.34 -26.56 13.68
CA ARG A 275 -13.70 -27.35 14.86
C ARG A 275 -15.07 -26.99 15.42
N ARG A 276 -15.38 -25.69 15.57
CA ARG A 276 -16.70 -25.24 16.08
C ARG A 276 -17.86 -25.58 15.15
N VAL A 277 -17.63 -25.59 13.83
CA VAL A 277 -18.64 -25.99 12.84
C VAL A 277 -18.86 -27.50 12.87
N LEU A 278 -17.80 -28.28 13.03
CA LEU A 278 -17.89 -29.74 13.14
C LEU A 278 -18.52 -30.18 14.48
N SER A 279 -18.23 -29.49 15.59
CA SER A 279 -18.83 -29.80 16.90
C SER A 279 -20.31 -29.44 17.01
N LYS A 280 -20.79 -28.48 16.20
CA LYS A 280 -22.22 -28.13 16.11
C LYS A 280 -23.04 -29.07 15.21
N ARG A 281 -22.40 -29.93 14.42
CA ARG A 281 -23.06 -30.96 13.61
C ARG A 281 -23.17 -32.32 14.32
N SER A 282 -22.55 -32.47 15.49
CA SER A 282 -22.55 -33.69 16.31
C SER A 282 -23.51 -33.63 17.51
N SER A 283 -24.43 -32.65 17.54
CA SER A 283 -25.50 -32.48 18.52
C SER A 283 -26.82 -32.30 17.79
#